data_AF-A0A9P5RNX3-F1
#
_entry.id   AF-A0A9P5RNX3-F1
#
_cell.length_a   1.000
_cell.length_b   1.000
_cell.length_c   1.000
_cell.angle_alpha   90.00
_cell.angle_beta   90.00
_cell.angle_gamma   90.00
#
_symmetry.space_group_name_H-M   'P 1'
#
loop_
_entity.id
_entity.type
_entity.pdbx_description
1 polymer ?
#
loop_
_entity_poly.entity_id
_entity_poly.type
_entity_poly.pdbx_seq_one_letter_code
_entity_poly.pdbx_strand_id
1 'polypeptide(L)'
;MIGYAHAGMTAEGDNSVLMQKLGSTLESKLTNGKPLFQIWMGEEFNTIQSAAKAFGERMCFEQTLDIITLDLGPRTILETLLRLWGLTLVETYLSWYLTRQLMTPQTGLLVPKRVREVVASVGEYSLALCGMGVDERLLFAPIAGDLGGWEEYNRSNNHGELLEKSQLDTVGFNPHNAFGRSKL
;
A
#
# COMPACT_ATOMS: atom_id res chain seq x y z
N MET A 1 13.90 -13.00 9.86
CA MET A 1 12.75 -13.82 10.26
C MET A 1 11.82 -13.16 11.31
N ILE A 2 12.31 -12.49 12.35
CA ILE A 2 11.47 -11.96 13.46
C ILE A 2 10.43 -10.88 13.04
N GLY A 3 10.74 -10.04 12.03
CA GLY A 3 9.82 -8.98 11.58
C GLY A 3 8.57 -9.46 10.84
N TYR A 4 8.64 -10.62 10.16
CA TYR A 4 7.49 -11.19 9.43
C TYR A 4 6.50 -11.87 10.36
N ALA A 5 7.02 -12.59 11.35
CA ALA A 5 6.20 -13.23 12.36
C ALA A 5 5.39 -12.21 13.16
N HIS A 6 5.98 -11.05 13.49
CA HIS A 6 5.26 -10.01 14.24
C HIS A 6 4.21 -9.29 13.39
N ALA A 7 4.50 -8.95 12.12
CA ALA A 7 3.53 -8.31 11.22
C ALA A 7 2.37 -9.23 10.83
N GLY A 8 2.65 -10.52 10.59
CA GLY A 8 1.63 -11.55 10.36
C GLY A 8 0.79 -11.84 11.60
N MET A 9 1.42 -11.93 12.78
CA MET A 9 0.71 -12.05 14.07
C MET A 9 -0.15 -10.82 14.36
N THR A 10 0.27 -9.60 14.00
CA THR A 10 -0.59 -8.41 14.14
C THR A 10 -1.74 -8.46 13.15
N ALA A 11 -1.54 -8.81 11.88
CA ALA A 11 -2.64 -8.89 10.90
C ALA A 11 -3.68 -9.97 11.27
N GLU A 12 -3.24 -11.15 11.72
CA GLU A 12 -4.13 -12.19 12.24
C GLU A 12 -4.80 -11.77 13.57
N GLY A 13 -4.03 -11.21 14.49
CA GLY A 13 -4.52 -10.75 15.78
C GLY A 13 -5.56 -9.64 15.66
N ASP A 14 -5.36 -8.69 14.76
CA ASP A 14 -6.27 -7.56 14.51
C ASP A 14 -7.59 -8.03 13.96
N ASN A 15 -7.54 -8.87 12.94
CA ASN A 15 -8.71 -9.48 12.35
C ASN A 15 -9.51 -10.26 13.42
N SER A 16 -8.83 -11.10 14.22
CA SER A 16 -9.49 -11.84 15.29
C SER A 16 -10.15 -10.94 16.34
N VAL A 17 -9.45 -9.90 16.82
CA VAL A 17 -9.98 -8.96 17.82
C VAL A 17 -11.19 -8.19 17.28
N LEU A 18 -11.14 -7.73 16.03
CA LEU A 18 -12.23 -6.99 15.40
C LEU A 18 -13.44 -7.88 15.12
N MET A 19 -13.23 -9.11 14.64
CA MET A 19 -14.30 -10.09 14.41
C MET A 19 -14.98 -10.51 15.71
N GLN A 20 -14.21 -10.78 16.78
CA GLN A 20 -14.75 -11.10 18.10
C GLN A 20 -15.56 -9.92 18.68
N LYS A 21 -15.04 -8.69 18.55
CA LYS A 21 -15.77 -7.48 18.97
C LYS A 21 -17.06 -7.30 18.20
N LEU A 22 -17.04 -7.49 16.88
CA LEU A 22 -18.22 -7.36 16.04
C LEU A 22 -19.28 -8.40 16.41
N GLY A 23 -18.89 -9.67 16.53
CA GLY A 23 -19.79 -10.76 16.91
C GLY A 23 -20.47 -10.53 18.25
N SER A 24 -19.68 -10.24 19.30
CA SER A 24 -20.20 -9.96 20.64
C SER A 24 -21.12 -8.73 20.69
N THR A 25 -20.78 -7.68 19.94
CA THR A 25 -21.59 -6.45 19.93
C THR A 25 -22.91 -6.65 19.18
N LEU A 26 -22.89 -7.37 18.05
CA LEU A 26 -24.09 -7.73 17.31
C LEU A 26 -25.01 -8.60 18.15
N GLU A 27 -24.48 -9.67 18.75
CA GLU A 27 -25.23 -10.59 19.62
C GLU A 27 -25.90 -9.82 20.77
N SER A 28 -25.13 -9.02 21.50
CA SER A 28 -25.64 -8.25 22.64
C SER A 28 -26.77 -7.30 22.22
N LYS A 29 -26.58 -6.52 21.14
CA LYS A 29 -27.58 -5.53 20.71
C LYS A 29 -28.83 -6.14 20.10
N LEU A 30 -28.70 -7.26 19.38
CA LEU A 30 -29.83 -8.02 18.85
C LEU A 30 -30.66 -8.64 19.98
N THR A 31 -30.00 -9.20 21.00
CA THR A 31 -30.67 -9.77 22.17
C THR A 31 -31.42 -8.69 22.96
N ASN A 32 -30.92 -7.45 22.95
CA ASN A 32 -31.57 -6.27 23.51
C ASN A 32 -32.70 -5.69 22.60
N GLY A 33 -33.08 -6.38 21.53
CA GLY A 33 -34.22 -6.03 20.68
C GLY A 33 -33.98 -4.90 19.68
N LYS A 34 -32.74 -4.42 19.50
CA LYS A 34 -32.45 -3.42 18.47
C LYS A 34 -32.54 -4.06 17.07
N PRO A 35 -33.12 -3.36 16.07
CA PRO A 35 -33.22 -3.90 14.72
C PRO A 35 -31.83 -4.04 14.08
N LEU A 36 -31.61 -5.15 13.37
CA LEU A 36 -30.31 -5.48 12.74
C LEU A 36 -29.79 -4.33 11.88
N PHE A 37 -30.63 -3.72 11.05
CA PHE A 37 -30.23 -2.63 10.17
C PHE A 37 -29.65 -1.44 10.95
N GLN A 38 -30.28 -1.05 12.06
CA GLN A 38 -29.78 0.05 12.89
C GLN A 38 -28.43 -0.28 13.51
N ILE A 39 -28.27 -1.51 14.02
CA ILE A 39 -27.00 -1.94 14.61
C ILE A 39 -25.92 -1.96 13.53
N TRP A 40 -26.20 -2.62 12.40
CA TRP A 40 -25.25 -2.84 11.33
C TRP A 40 -24.83 -1.54 10.64
N MET A 41 -25.81 -0.75 10.16
CA MET A 41 -25.54 0.46 9.40
C MET A 41 -25.32 1.70 10.27
N GLY A 42 -26.00 1.78 11.41
CA GLY A 42 -25.98 2.99 12.25
C GLY A 42 -24.89 2.98 13.32
N GLU A 43 -24.68 1.84 13.99
CA GLU A 43 -23.81 1.78 15.18
C GLU A 43 -22.46 1.10 14.91
N GLU A 44 -22.46 -0.02 14.17
CA GLU A 44 -21.28 -0.88 13.98
C GLU A 44 -20.62 -0.74 12.61
N PHE A 45 -21.07 0.17 11.75
CA PHE A 45 -20.54 0.35 10.40
C PHE A 45 -19.01 0.50 10.36
N ASN A 46 -18.43 1.25 11.30
CA ASN A 46 -16.98 1.42 11.40
C ASN A 46 -16.28 0.11 11.79
N THR A 47 -16.83 -0.63 12.76
CA THR A 47 -16.28 -1.93 13.20
C THR A 47 -16.31 -2.94 12.05
N ILE A 48 -17.40 -2.98 11.29
CA ILE A 48 -17.59 -3.87 10.13
C ILE A 48 -16.55 -3.58 9.05
N GLN A 49 -16.39 -2.32 8.63
CA GLN A 49 -15.38 -1.96 7.63
C GLN A 49 -13.96 -2.20 8.13
N SER A 50 -13.69 -1.91 9.41
CA SER A 50 -12.38 -2.16 10.00
C SER A 50 -12.05 -3.66 10.01
N ALA A 51 -13.02 -4.51 10.38
CA ALA A 51 -12.87 -5.96 10.36
C ALA A 51 -12.67 -6.48 8.92
N ALA A 52 -13.44 -5.97 7.96
CA ALA A 52 -13.29 -6.34 6.55
C ALA A 52 -11.93 -5.92 5.97
N LYS A 53 -11.45 -4.72 6.31
CA LYS A 53 -10.13 -4.23 5.89
C LYS A 53 -9.01 -5.08 6.50
N ALA A 54 -9.06 -5.34 7.81
CA ALA A 54 -8.08 -6.18 8.49
C ALA A 54 -8.05 -7.61 7.91
N PHE A 55 -9.21 -8.17 7.55
CA PHE A 55 -9.29 -9.47 6.86
C PHE A 55 -8.60 -9.42 5.49
N GLY A 56 -8.90 -8.41 4.66
CA GLY A 56 -8.27 -8.25 3.34
C GLY A 56 -6.76 -8.07 3.43
N GLU A 57 -6.29 -7.26 4.38
CA GLU A 57 -4.86 -7.06 4.65
C GLU A 57 -4.17 -8.36 5.08
N ARG A 58 -4.78 -9.11 5.99
CA ARG A 58 -4.27 -10.44 6.38
C ARG A 58 -4.14 -11.36 5.15
N MET A 59 -5.18 -11.45 4.33
CA MET A 59 -5.17 -12.31 3.13
C MET A 59 -4.05 -11.92 2.17
N CYS A 60 -3.90 -10.63 1.85
CA CYS A 60 -2.81 -10.16 0.99
C CYS A 60 -1.42 -10.48 1.58
N PHE A 61 -1.27 -10.34 2.90
CA PHE A 61 -0.02 -10.66 3.59
C PHE A 61 0.32 -12.14 3.50
N GLU A 62 -0.63 -13.01 3.86
CA GLU A 62 -0.46 -14.47 3.85
C GLU A 62 -0.17 -14.98 2.44
N GLN A 63 -0.94 -14.55 1.44
CA GLN A 63 -0.73 -14.97 0.05
C GLN A 63 0.64 -14.52 -0.49
N THR A 64 1.09 -13.31 -0.15
CA THR A 64 2.42 -12.85 -0.56
C THR A 64 3.52 -13.67 0.13
N LEU A 65 3.34 -13.99 1.42
CA LEU A 65 4.26 -14.83 2.16
C LEU A 65 4.34 -16.24 1.57
N ASP A 66 3.21 -16.83 1.20
CA ASP A 66 3.15 -18.15 0.54
C ASP A 66 3.96 -18.13 -0.77
N ILE A 67 3.77 -17.12 -1.62
CA ILE A 67 4.55 -16.96 -2.87
C ILE A 67 6.05 -16.84 -2.60
N ILE A 68 6.45 -16.07 -1.57
CA ILE A 68 7.85 -15.94 -1.15
C ILE A 68 8.41 -17.30 -0.70
N THR A 69 7.63 -18.09 0.05
CA THR A 69 8.07 -19.40 0.54
C THR A 69 8.26 -20.42 -0.58
N LEU A 70 7.43 -20.35 -1.63
CA LEU A 70 7.52 -21.20 -2.82
C LEU A 70 8.74 -20.91 -3.71
N ASP A 71 9.47 -19.82 -3.47
CA ASP A 71 10.69 -19.41 -4.19
C ASP A 71 10.49 -19.13 -5.69
N LEU A 72 9.28 -18.75 -6.12
CA LEU A 72 8.93 -18.61 -7.53
C LEU A 72 9.34 -17.26 -8.17
N GLY A 73 10.28 -16.52 -7.57
CA GLY A 73 10.59 -15.16 -8.02
C GLY A 73 11.72 -14.47 -7.24
N PRO A 74 11.81 -13.13 -7.32
CA PRO A 74 12.88 -12.37 -6.66
C PRO A 74 12.60 -12.27 -5.14
N ARG A 75 12.87 -13.36 -4.42
CA ARG A 75 12.58 -13.53 -2.99
C ARG A 75 12.99 -12.33 -2.14
N THR A 76 14.23 -11.87 -2.27
CA THR A 76 14.79 -10.80 -1.41
C THR A 76 14.00 -9.49 -1.51
N ILE A 77 13.62 -9.08 -2.72
CA ILE A 77 12.89 -7.81 -2.90
C ILE A 77 11.43 -7.95 -2.47
N LEU A 78 10.79 -9.10 -2.75
CA LEU A 78 9.43 -9.38 -2.28
C LEU A 78 9.36 -9.42 -0.75
N GLU A 79 10.34 -10.07 -0.10
CA GLU A 79 10.50 -10.05 1.35
C GLU A 79 10.64 -8.61 1.87
N THR A 80 11.48 -7.80 1.23
CA THR A 80 11.71 -6.41 1.64
C THR A 80 10.43 -5.57 1.51
N LEU A 81 9.70 -5.72 0.41
CA LEU A 81 8.42 -5.02 0.19
C LEU A 81 7.32 -5.48 1.15
N LEU A 82 7.19 -6.79 1.37
CA LEU A 82 6.22 -7.35 2.33
C LEU A 82 6.51 -6.84 3.76
N ARG A 83 7.80 -6.75 4.13
CA ARG A 83 8.21 -6.17 5.42
C ARG A 83 7.89 -4.69 5.51
N LEU A 84 8.17 -3.92 4.45
CA LEU A 84 7.85 -2.49 4.41
C LEU A 84 6.35 -2.31 4.63
N TRP A 85 5.53 -3.00 3.84
CA TRP A 85 4.08 -2.90 3.92
C TRP A 85 3.54 -3.30 5.29
N GLY A 86 3.98 -4.43 5.85
CA GLY A 86 3.59 -4.86 7.19
C GLY A 86 3.96 -3.86 8.28
N LEU A 87 5.15 -3.25 8.21
CA LEU A 87 5.55 -2.21 9.16
C LEU A 87 4.75 -0.92 8.98
N THR A 88 4.40 -0.54 7.75
CA THR A 88 3.54 0.62 7.47
C THR A 88 2.12 0.41 8.01
N LEU A 89 1.57 -0.80 7.93
CA LEU A 89 0.30 -1.13 8.59
C LEU A 89 0.40 -0.95 10.11
N VAL A 90 1.48 -1.49 10.71
CA VAL A 90 1.73 -1.35 12.15
C VAL A 90 1.88 0.12 12.56
N GLU A 91 2.57 0.93 11.75
CA GLU A 91 2.72 2.38 11.99
C GLU A 91 1.38 3.12 11.86
N THR A 92 0.58 2.79 10.85
CA THR A 92 -0.75 3.38 10.60
C THR A 92 -1.69 3.14 11.78
N TYR A 93 -1.65 1.94 12.37
CA TYR A 93 -2.50 1.54 13.48
C TYR A 93 -1.82 1.60 14.85
N LEU A 94 -0.68 2.28 14.95
CA LEU A 94 0.16 2.28 16.15
C LEU A 94 -0.60 2.66 17.43
N SER A 95 -1.42 3.71 17.36
CA SER A 95 -2.25 4.14 18.50
C SER A 95 -3.27 3.08 18.93
N TRP A 96 -3.81 2.31 17.99
CA TRP A 96 -4.75 1.24 18.29
C TRP A 96 -4.08 0.08 19.03
N TYR A 97 -2.88 -0.33 18.61
CA TYR A 97 -2.11 -1.35 19.31
C TYR A 97 -1.69 -0.92 20.72
N LEU A 98 -1.25 0.34 20.87
CA LEU A 98 -0.83 0.88 22.16
C LEU A 98 -2.01 0.99 23.14
N THR A 99 -3.15 1.53 22.70
CA THR A 99 -4.34 1.69 23.56
C THR A 99 -4.94 0.37 24.01
N ARG A 100 -4.77 -0.70 23.21
CA ARG A 100 -5.20 -2.07 23.55
C ARG A 100 -4.14 -2.92 24.23
N GLN A 101 -2.96 -2.35 24.50
CA GLN A 101 -1.83 -3.05 25.13
C GLN A 101 -1.35 -4.28 24.33
N LEU A 102 -1.60 -4.30 23.01
CA LEU A 102 -1.07 -5.31 22.09
C LEU A 102 0.39 -5.01 21.73
N MET A 103 0.85 -3.79 21.99
CA MET A 103 2.22 -3.35 21.82
C MET A 103 2.67 -2.50 23.01
N THR A 104 3.92 -2.65 23.44
CA THR A 104 4.49 -1.80 24.48
C THR A 104 4.92 -0.44 23.91
N PRO A 105 4.86 0.66 24.69
CA PRO A 105 5.33 1.98 24.23
C PRO A 105 6.78 1.96 23.73
N GLN A 106 7.64 1.18 24.39
CA GLN A 106 9.05 1.03 24.03
C GLN A 106 9.20 0.42 22.62
N THR A 107 8.41 -0.60 22.29
CA THR A 107 8.40 -1.21 20.96
C THR A 107 7.79 -0.26 19.93
N GLY A 108 6.70 0.43 20.30
CA GLY A 108 6.03 1.38 19.42
C GLY A 108 6.92 2.54 18.96
N LEU A 109 7.81 3.03 19.83
CA LEU A 109 8.80 4.06 19.48
C LEU A 109 9.80 3.60 18.41
N LEU A 110 10.02 2.29 18.26
CA LEU A 110 10.94 1.74 17.26
C LEU A 110 10.31 1.62 15.87
N VAL A 111 8.98 1.56 15.79
CA VAL A 111 8.26 1.30 14.53
C VAL A 111 8.60 2.34 13.45
N PRO A 112 8.50 3.66 13.68
CA PRO A 112 8.80 4.65 12.64
C PRO A 112 10.26 4.61 12.18
N LYS A 113 11.18 4.35 13.12
CA LYS A 113 12.60 4.19 12.78
C LYS A 113 12.77 2.99 11.85
N ARG A 114 12.12 1.86 12.16
CA ARG A 114 12.24 0.65 11.37
C ARG A 114 11.61 0.77 9.98
N VAL A 115 10.49 1.47 9.84
CA VAL A 115 9.90 1.80 8.54
C VAL A 115 10.92 2.55 7.69
N ARG A 116 11.53 3.63 8.23
CA ARG A 116 12.52 4.43 7.49
C ARG A 116 13.75 3.62 7.06
N GLU A 117 14.24 2.72 7.91
CA GLU A 117 15.35 1.82 7.57
C GLU A 117 15.00 0.92 6.37
N VAL A 118 13.78 0.39 6.31
CA VAL A 118 13.35 -0.46 5.19
C VAL A 118 13.08 0.39 3.93
N VAL A 119 12.49 1.58 4.06
CA VAL A 119 12.34 2.53 2.94
C VAL A 119 13.69 2.84 2.30
N ALA A 120 14.72 3.09 3.10
CA ALA A 120 16.07 3.33 2.60
C ALA A 120 16.59 2.14 1.77
N SER A 121 16.36 0.90 2.23
CA SER A 121 16.75 -0.31 1.48
C SER A 121 15.96 -0.51 0.18
N VAL A 122 14.69 -0.09 0.13
CA VAL A 122 13.87 -0.15 -1.09
C VAL A 122 14.29 0.92 -2.09
N GLY A 123 14.81 2.06 -1.63
CA GLY A 123 15.25 3.17 -2.46
C GLY A 123 16.24 2.78 -3.56
N GLU A 124 17.17 1.87 -3.25
CA GLU A 124 18.17 1.35 -4.20
C GLU A 124 17.55 0.65 -5.43
N TYR A 125 16.35 0.08 -5.27
CA TYR A 125 15.65 -0.69 -6.31
C TYR A 125 14.41 0.04 -6.84
N SER A 126 14.15 1.26 -6.38
CA SER A 126 12.89 1.97 -6.60
C SER A 126 12.52 2.14 -8.09
N LEU A 127 13.47 2.57 -8.93
CA LEU A 127 13.24 2.73 -10.37
C LEU A 127 12.92 1.39 -11.06
N ALA A 128 13.68 0.34 -10.73
CA ALA A 128 13.45 -1.00 -11.29
C ALA A 128 12.09 -1.58 -10.87
N LEU A 129 11.63 -1.27 -9.65
CA LEU A 129 10.32 -1.69 -9.15
C LEU A 129 9.16 -0.95 -9.81
N CYS A 130 9.30 0.36 -10.04
CA CYS A 130 8.25 1.20 -10.62
C CYS A 130 7.93 0.86 -12.08
N GLY A 131 8.89 0.33 -12.82
CA GLY A 131 8.71 0.01 -14.25
C GLY A 131 7.61 -1.03 -14.49
N MET A 132 7.43 -2.02 -13.60
CA MET A 132 6.42 -3.11 -13.68
C MET A 132 6.23 -3.76 -15.07
N GLY A 133 7.18 -3.60 -16.00
CA GLY A 133 7.03 -4.00 -17.40
C GLY A 133 6.01 -3.18 -18.20
N VAL A 134 5.60 -2.00 -17.71
CA VAL A 134 4.76 -1.06 -18.44
C VAL A 134 5.54 -0.50 -19.61
N ASP A 135 4.95 -0.59 -20.79
CA ASP A 135 5.51 0.00 -22.01
C ASP A 135 5.56 1.53 -21.85
N GLU A 136 6.75 2.12 -22.04
CA GLU A 136 6.96 3.59 -21.94
C GLU A 136 6.06 4.38 -22.88
N ARG A 137 5.59 3.78 -23.97
CA ARG A 137 4.61 4.35 -24.90
C ARG A 137 3.24 4.60 -24.26
N LEU A 138 2.96 3.93 -23.14
CA LEU A 138 1.74 4.08 -22.35
C LEU A 138 1.93 5.05 -21.18
N LEU A 139 3.15 5.55 -20.95
CA LEU A 139 3.44 6.57 -19.94
C LEU A 139 3.16 7.96 -20.52
N PHE A 140 1.97 8.48 -20.20
CA PHE A 140 1.55 9.81 -20.64
C PHE A 140 2.02 10.94 -19.72
N ALA A 141 2.69 10.62 -18.61
CA ALA A 141 3.17 11.60 -17.65
C ALA A 141 4.51 12.19 -18.14
N PRO A 142 4.60 13.51 -18.41
CA PRO A 142 5.85 14.14 -18.87
C PRO A 142 7.04 13.95 -17.92
N ILE A 143 6.76 13.80 -16.61
CA ILE A 143 7.77 13.54 -15.57
C ILE A 143 8.37 12.13 -15.61
N ALA A 144 7.78 11.21 -16.38
CA ALA A 144 8.14 9.79 -16.40
C ALA A 144 8.87 9.35 -17.69
N GLY A 145 9.17 10.29 -18.61
CA GLY A 145 9.80 9.97 -19.91
C GLY A 145 11.33 9.94 -19.88
N ASP A 146 11.91 9.27 -20.88
CA ASP A 146 13.35 9.01 -21.01
C ASP A 146 14.23 10.23 -21.32
N LEU A 147 13.65 11.31 -21.84
CA LEU A 147 14.36 12.53 -22.21
C LEU A 147 14.52 13.48 -21.01
N GLY A 148 15.17 12.98 -19.96
CA GLY A 148 15.52 13.73 -18.74
C GLY A 148 14.44 13.76 -17.65
N GLY A 149 13.28 13.14 -17.91
CA GLY A 149 12.24 12.86 -16.91
C GLY A 149 11.86 14.05 -16.02
N TRP A 150 11.75 13.79 -14.71
CA TRP A 150 11.42 14.81 -13.71
C TRP A 150 12.40 15.99 -13.72
N GLU A 151 13.70 15.76 -13.95
CA GLU A 151 14.72 16.83 -13.94
C GLU A 151 14.54 17.80 -15.10
N GLU A 152 14.25 17.30 -16.30
CA GLU A 152 14.01 18.14 -17.46
C GLU A 152 12.67 18.85 -17.37
N TYR A 153 11.62 18.15 -16.93
CA TYR A 153 10.34 18.77 -16.68
C TYR A 153 10.49 19.94 -15.70
N ASN A 154 11.15 19.77 -14.56
CA ASN A 154 11.27 20.83 -13.55
C ASN A 154 12.42 21.82 -13.79
N ARG A 155 13.03 21.84 -14.98
CA ARG A 155 14.08 22.81 -15.34
C ARG A 155 13.57 24.25 -15.28
N SER A 156 12.29 24.47 -15.58
CA SER A 156 11.59 25.74 -15.47
C SER A 156 10.38 25.64 -14.54
N ASN A 157 9.83 26.78 -14.12
CA ASN A 157 8.58 26.78 -13.38
C ASN A 157 7.42 26.46 -14.33
N ASN A 158 7.02 25.21 -14.36
CA ASN A 158 5.90 24.75 -15.16
C ASN A 158 4.64 25.07 -14.36
N HIS A 159 3.82 26.02 -14.81
CA HIS A 159 2.62 26.47 -14.10
C HIS A 159 1.47 25.43 -14.13
N GLY A 160 1.80 24.15 -14.30
CA GLY A 160 0.84 23.06 -14.49
C GLY A 160 0.20 23.06 -15.88
N GLU A 161 0.79 23.75 -16.86
CA GLU A 161 0.26 23.79 -18.22
C GLU A 161 0.30 22.40 -18.89
N LEU A 162 -0.85 22.00 -19.44
CA LEU A 162 -0.95 20.87 -20.36
C LEU A 162 -0.25 21.30 -21.66
N LEU A 163 0.98 20.83 -21.87
CA LEU A 163 1.72 21.11 -23.10
C LEU A 163 0.92 20.62 -24.31
N GLU A 164 0.76 21.47 -25.34
CA GLU A 164 0.18 21.02 -26.59
C GLU A 164 1.10 19.94 -27.22
N LYS A 165 0.52 18.99 -27.95
CA LYS A 165 1.29 17.89 -28.59
C LYS A 165 2.46 18.40 -29.43
N SER A 166 2.25 19.52 -30.13
CA SER A 166 3.27 20.23 -30.93
C SER A 166 4.46 20.73 -30.10
N GLN A 167 4.23 21.11 -28.84
CA GLN A 167 5.26 21.60 -27.93
C GLN A 167 6.08 20.45 -27.35
N LEU A 168 5.44 19.33 -27.01
CA LEU A 168 6.13 18.10 -26.58
C LEU A 168 7.16 17.67 -27.65
N ASP A 169 6.75 17.60 -28.92
CA ASP A 169 7.62 17.17 -30.03
C ASP A 169 8.85 18.09 -30.24
N THR A 170 8.77 19.38 -29.84
CA THR A 170 9.85 20.38 -30.05
C THR A 170 10.85 20.53 -28.91
N VAL A 171 10.48 20.18 -27.67
CA VAL A 171 11.38 20.26 -26.49
C VAL A 171 12.26 19.00 -26.37
N GLY A 172 12.38 18.24 -27.46
CA GLY A 172 13.05 16.95 -27.47
C GLY A 172 12.22 15.83 -26.87
N PHE A 173 10.98 16.09 -26.42
CA PHE A 173 10.04 15.08 -25.96
C PHE A 173 9.46 14.36 -27.18
N ASN A 174 10.24 13.47 -27.80
CA ASN A 174 9.66 12.55 -28.77
C ASN A 174 8.69 11.66 -27.99
N PRO A 175 7.37 11.71 -28.24
CA PRO A 175 6.51 10.65 -27.76
C PRO A 175 7.13 9.36 -28.31
N HIS A 176 7.53 8.45 -27.42
CA HIS A 176 7.91 7.10 -27.84
C HIS A 176 6.85 6.69 -28.85
N ASN A 177 7.25 6.32 -30.08
CA ASN A 177 6.35 6.12 -31.22
C ASN A 177 5.22 5.11 -30.91
N ALA A 178 4.23 5.53 -30.14
CA ALA A 178 3.11 4.80 -29.58
C ALA A 178 1.99 4.72 -30.61
N PHE A 179 1.99 5.66 -31.54
CA PHE A 179 1.21 5.57 -32.74
C PHE A 179 2.02 4.81 -33.78
N GLY A 180 1.81 3.50 -33.81
CA GLY A 180 1.91 2.78 -35.07
C GLY A 180 1.25 3.64 -36.14
N ARG A 181 2.00 3.91 -37.22
CA ARG A 181 1.58 4.76 -38.35
C ARG A 181 0.07 4.70 -38.54
N SER A 182 -0.60 5.86 -38.51
CA SER A 182 -1.96 5.96 -39.04
C SER A 182 -1.96 5.33 -40.42
N LYS A 183 -2.61 4.17 -40.55
CA LYS A 183 -3.05 3.67 -41.84
C LYS A 183 -4.38 4.33 -42.15
N LEU A 184 -4.36 5.64 -42.34
CA LEU A 184 -5.28 6.48 -43.09
C LEU A 184 -4.54 7.79 -43.34
#